data_AF-A0A7C3CZT3-F1
#
_entry.id   AF-A0A7C3CZT3-F1
#
_cell.length_a   1.000
_cell.length_b   1.000
_cell.length_c   1.000
_cell.angle_alpha   90.00
_cell.angle_beta   90.00
_cell.angle_gamma   90.00
#
_symmetry.space_group_name_H-M   'P 1'
#
loop_
_entity.id
_entity.type
_entity.pdbx_description
1 polymer ?
#
loop_
_entity_poly.entity_id
_entity_poly.type
_entity_poly.pdbx_seq_one_letter_code
_entity_poly.pdbx_strand_id
1 'polypeptide(L)'
;NAMLRSVFERVHEFGIMKALGVTPTQCVVLIYAETILQTLFASVVGLLFGMWAASHFETQGLDMSNVAGEASFAGIALDPIWYAHISPDTLLNPTIFLFVIAILAVIYPAIKVAKIRAVDAIHYHY
;
A
#
# COMPACT_ATOMS: atom_id res chain seq x y z
N ASN A 1 -3.21 21.58 -13.99
CA ASN A 1 -1.82 22.10 -14.06
C ASN A 1 -0.92 21.78 -12.86
N ALA A 2 -1.41 21.22 -11.74
CA ALA A 2 -0.55 20.82 -10.60
C ALA A 2 0.04 19.39 -10.72
N MET A 3 -0.76 18.42 -11.19
CA MET A 3 -0.32 17.02 -11.34
C MET A 3 0.88 16.89 -12.30
N LEU A 4 0.81 17.53 -13.47
CA LEU A 4 1.93 17.55 -14.42
C LEU A 4 3.20 18.18 -13.79
N ARG A 5 3.06 19.28 -13.03
CA ARG A 5 4.18 19.94 -12.35
C ARG A 5 4.89 18.99 -11.37
N SER A 6 4.12 18.29 -10.52
CA SER A 6 4.66 17.33 -9.55
C SER A 6 5.43 16.18 -10.22
N VAL A 7 4.96 15.70 -11.39
CA VAL A 7 5.68 14.66 -12.15
C VAL A 7 7.01 15.17 -12.68
N PHE A 8 7.04 16.39 -13.25
CA PHE A 8 8.29 16.98 -13.76
C PHE A 8 9.30 17.25 -12.65
N GLU A 9 8.86 17.73 -11.49
CA GLU A 9 9.71 18.00 -10.33
C GLU A 9 10.44 16.74 -9.86
N ARG A 10 9.72 15.62 -9.74
CA ARG A 10 10.32 14.33 -9.35
C ARG A 10 11.31 13.79 -10.39
N VAL A 11 11.05 13.99 -11.68
CA VAL A 11 12.01 13.64 -12.74
C VAL A 11 13.27 14.50 -12.66
N HIS A 12 13.12 15.79 -12.35
CA HIS A 12 14.24 16.70 -12.19
C HIS A 12 15.12 16.34 -10.99
N GLU A 13 14.52 16.00 -9.84
CA GLU A 13 15.25 15.51 -8.65
C GLU A 13 16.14 14.31 -8.98
N PHE A 14 15.59 13.28 -9.65
CA PHE A 14 16.39 12.12 -10.08
C PHE A 14 17.45 12.49 -11.13
N GLY A 15 17.19 13.48 -11.98
CA GLY A 15 18.14 14.05 -12.92
C GLY A 15 19.34 14.68 -12.23
N ILE A 16 19.09 15.50 -11.20
CA ILE A 16 20.14 16.14 -10.37
C ILE A 16 20.97 15.08 -9.66
N MET A 17 20.32 14.08 -9.03
CA MET A 17 21.05 12.98 -8.35
C MET A 17 22.04 12.30 -9.30
N LYS A 18 21.62 11.98 -10.53
CA LYS A 18 22.51 11.38 -11.53
C LYS A 18 23.61 12.32 -12.00
N ALA A 19 23.34 13.63 -12.12
CA ALA A 19 24.34 14.63 -12.46
C ALA A 19 25.42 14.79 -11.38
N LEU A 20 25.05 14.57 -10.10
CA LEU A 20 25.97 14.55 -8.96
C LEU A 20 26.77 13.23 -8.85
N GLY A 21 26.59 12.30 -9.78
CA GLY A 21 27.32 11.02 -9.81
C GLY A 21 26.65 9.88 -9.06
N VAL A 22 25.40 10.03 -8.61
CA VAL A 22 24.63 8.91 -8.04
C VAL A 22 24.39 7.86 -9.12
N THR A 23 24.76 6.62 -8.83
CA THR A 23 24.61 5.53 -9.78
C THR A 23 23.13 5.14 -9.93
N PRO A 24 22.71 4.60 -11.09
CA PRO A 24 21.33 4.15 -11.28
C PRO A 24 20.87 3.14 -10.23
N THR A 25 21.78 2.29 -9.72
CA THR A 25 21.50 1.33 -8.66
C THR A 25 21.23 2.00 -7.32
N GLN A 26 21.97 3.05 -6.96
CA GLN A 26 21.71 3.84 -5.76
C GLN A 26 20.33 4.52 -5.80
N CYS A 27 19.92 5.07 -6.96
CA CYS A 27 18.57 5.61 -7.11
C CYS A 27 17.49 4.54 -6.93
N VAL A 28 17.70 3.34 -7.47
CA VAL A 28 16.77 2.22 -7.31
C VAL A 28 16.64 1.84 -5.82
N VAL A 29 17.77 1.67 -5.11
CA VAL A 29 17.77 1.36 -3.68
C VAL A 29 17.04 2.43 -2.88
N LEU A 30 17.22 3.71 -3.21
CA LEU A 30 16.51 4.82 -2.56
C LEU A 30 15.00 4.71 -2.72
N ILE A 31 14.51 4.42 -3.93
CA ILE A 31 13.06 4.28 -4.20
C ILE A 31 12.47 3.09 -3.41
N TYR A 32 13.20 1.97 -3.36
CA TYR A 32 12.77 0.84 -2.54
C TYR A 32 12.73 1.20 -1.06
N ALA A 33 13.74 1.90 -0.55
CA ALA A 33 13.78 2.34 0.85
C ALA A 33 12.62 3.29 1.17
N GLU A 34 12.34 4.29 0.32
CA GLU A 34 11.21 5.20 0.47
C GLU A 34 9.88 4.43 0.52
N THR A 35 9.69 3.47 -0.38
CA THR A 35 8.46 2.68 -0.45
C THR A 35 8.30 1.76 0.76
N ILE A 36 9.38 1.12 1.22
CA ILE A 36 9.36 0.27 2.42
C ILE A 36 8.96 1.12 3.63
N LEU A 37 9.52 2.32 3.78
CA LEU A 37 9.15 3.25 4.86
C LEU A 37 7.68 3.65 4.79
N GLN A 38 7.19 4.00 3.59
CA GLN A 38 5.77 4.35 3.38
C GLN A 38 4.84 3.16 3.66
N THR A 39 5.23 1.96 3.27
CA THR A 39 4.43 0.74 3.45
C THR A 39 4.40 0.30 4.90
N LEU A 40 5.53 0.42 5.62
CA LEU A 40 5.58 0.22 7.07
C LEU A 40 4.64 1.18 7.78
N PHE A 41 4.68 2.47 7.41
CA PHE A 41 3.79 3.46 7.99
C PHE A 41 2.32 3.14 7.70
N ALA A 42 1.99 2.82 6.44
CA ALA A 42 0.64 2.43 6.03
C ALA A 42 0.16 1.17 6.75
N SER A 43 1.03 0.18 6.95
CA SER A 43 0.71 -1.06 7.67
C SER A 43 0.41 -0.79 9.15
N VAL A 44 1.22 0.01 9.84
CA VAL A 44 0.97 0.38 11.23
C VAL A 44 -0.36 1.11 11.36
N VAL A 45 -0.60 2.11 10.51
CA VAL A 45 -1.85 2.87 10.51
C VAL A 45 -3.03 1.94 10.18
N GLY A 46 -2.91 1.09 9.16
CA GLY A 46 -3.94 0.13 8.78
C GLY A 46 -4.28 -0.87 9.87
N LEU A 47 -3.29 -1.39 10.60
CA LEU A 47 -3.51 -2.27 11.74
C LEU A 47 -4.19 -1.56 12.90
N LEU A 48 -3.79 -0.33 13.22
CA LEU A 48 -4.44 0.47 14.26
C LEU A 48 -5.91 0.75 13.92
N PHE A 49 -6.19 1.18 12.69
CA PHE A 49 -7.56 1.39 12.23
C PHE A 49 -8.35 0.08 12.17
N GLY A 50 -7.73 -1.02 11.73
CA GLY A 50 -8.34 -2.35 11.68
C GLY A 50 -8.73 -2.86 13.06
N MET A 51 -7.83 -2.74 14.05
CA MET A 51 -8.11 -3.08 15.45
C MET A 51 -9.17 -2.17 16.06
N TRP A 52 -9.11 -0.86 15.80
CA TRP A 52 -10.12 0.08 16.29
C TRP A 52 -11.50 -0.24 15.71
N ALA A 53 -11.59 -0.45 14.39
CA ALA A 53 -12.82 -0.86 13.73
C ALA A 53 -13.31 -2.21 14.29
N ALA A 54 -12.44 -3.22 14.40
CA ALA A 54 -12.78 -4.52 14.96
C ALA A 54 -13.34 -4.41 16.39
N SER A 55 -12.72 -3.61 17.26
CA SER A 55 -13.21 -3.39 18.63
C SER A 55 -14.57 -2.69 18.66
N HIS A 56 -14.85 -1.80 17.71
CA HIS A 56 -16.15 -1.17 17.59
C HIS A 56 -17.23 -2.20 17.17
N PHE A 57 -16.91 -3.07 16.22
CA PHE A 57 -17.76 -4.18 15.78
C PHE A 57 -17.83 -5.35 16.77
N GLU A 58 -16.98 -5.40 17.80
CA GLU A 58 -17.04 -6.41 18.86
C GLU A 58 -18.07 -6.02 19.95
N THR A 59 -18.16 -4.72 20.27
CA THR A 59 -19.17 -4.21 21.24
C THR A 59 -20.58 -4.13 20.68
N GLN A 60 -20.69 -3.97 19.36
CA GLN A 60 -21.91 -4.07 18.56
C GLN A 60 -21.67 -5.26 17.64
N GLY A 61 -21.77 -6.50 18.15
CA GLY A 61 -21.59 -7.69 17.32
C GLY A 61 -22.28 -7.49 15.98
N LEU A 62 -21.64 -7.89 14.87
CA LEU A 62 -22.25 -7.81 13.54
C LEU A 62 -23.53 -8.64 13.57
N ASP A 63 -24.63 -7.98 13.93
CA ASP A 63 -25.93 -8.59 14.07
C ASP A 63 -26.47 -8.80 12.67
N MET A 64 -25.97 -9.87 12.06
CA MET A 64 -26.42 -10.36 10.78
C MET A 64 -27.84 -10.89 10.89
N SER A 65 -28.52 -10.84 12.05
CA SER A 65 -29.96 -11.16 12.15
C SER A 65 -30.81 -10.36 11.16
N ASN A 66 -30.37 -9.17 10.73
CA ASN A 66 -31.09 -8.35 9.73
C ASN A 66 -30.80 -8.74 8.26
N VAL A 67 -29.76 -9.54 7.97
CA VAL A 67 -29.38 -10.01 6.62
C VAL A 67 -29.56 -11.52 6.46
N ALA A 68 -29.38 -12.26 7.56
CA ALA A 68 -29.57 -13.69 7.70
C ALA A 68 -30.97 -14.05 8.24
N GLY A 69 -31.91 -13.10 8.26
CA GLY A 69 -33.29 -13.29 8.71
C GLY A 69 -34.11 -14.31 7.91
N GLU A 70 -33.48 -15.05 6.99
CA GLU A 70 -34.02 -16.22 6.26
C GLU A 70 -32.91 -17.04 5.56
N ALA A 71 -31.63 -16.86 5.90
CA ALA A 71 -30.53 -17.53 5.19
C ALA A 71 -30.35 -18.98 5.67
N SER A 72 -31.25 -19.85 5.23
CA SER A 72 -31.15 -21.30 5.42
C SER A 72 -30.42 -21.92 4.23
N PHE A 73 -29.25 -22.54 4.46
CA PHE A 73 -28.64 -23.41 3.46
C PHE A 73 -28.80 -24.87 3.92
N ALA A 74 -29.57 -25.65 3.16
CA ALA A 74 -29.77 -27.09 3.38
C ALA A 74 -30.30 -27.50 4.79
N GLY A 75 -31.15 -26.67 5.42
CA GLY A 75 -31.85 -27.03 6.66
C GLY A 75 -31.01 -26.93 7.95
N ILE A 76 -29.81 -26.36 7.87
CA ILE A 76 -28.96 -26.07 9.03
C ILE A 76 -29.18 -24.59 9.39
N ALA A 77 -29.61 -24.33 10.62
CA ALA A 77 -29.64 -22.98 11.18
C ALA A 77 -28.20 -22.46 11.22
N LEU A 78 -27.89 -21.46 10.40
CA LEU A 78 -26.61 -20.76 10.48
C LEU A 78 -26.64 -19.90 11.73
N ASP A 79 -25.69 -20.10 12.65
CA ASP A 79 -25.55 -19.24 13.83
C ASP A 79 -25.44 -17.78 13.36
N PRO A 80 -26.36 -16.88 13.79
CA PRO A 80 -26.51 -15.56 13.20
C PRO A 80 -25.46 -14.55 13.68
N ILE A 81 -24.54 -14.97 14.56
CA ILE A 81 -23.54 -14.11 15.17
C ILE A 81 -22.18 -14.46 14.57
N TRP A 82 -21.77 -13.70 13.56
CA TRP A 82 -20.42 -13.78 13.02
C TRP A 82 -19.50 -13.00 13.95
N TYR A 83 -18.94 -13.69 14.94
CA TYR A 83 -17.88 -13.12 15.77
C TYR A 83 -16.66 -12.85 14.88
N ALA A 84 -16.14 -11.61 14.95
CA ALA A 84 -14.83 -11.29 14.41
C ALA A 84 -13.78 -12.06 15.20
N HIS A 85 -13.48 -13.30 14.78
CA HIS A 85 -12.36 -14.02 15.32
C HIS A 85 -11.09 -13.28 14.89
N ILE A 86 -10.54 -12.50 15.81
CA ILE A 86 -9.20 -11.93 15.70
C ILE A 86 -8.22 -13.10 15.89
N SER A 87 -8.11 -13.93 14.86
CA SER A 87 -7.04 -14.91 14.73
C SER A 87 -5.79 -14.18 14.21
N PRO A 88 -4.57 -14.57 14.60
CA PRO A 88 -3.35 -14.04 14.01
C PRO A 88 -3.36 -14.06 12.48
N ASP A 89 -4.02 -15.04 11.87
CA ASP A 89 -4.12 -15.22 10.42
C ASP A 89 -4.89 -14.10 9.72
N THR A 90 -5.91 -13.50 10.36
CA THR A 90 -6.72 -12.42 9.77
C THR A 90 -5.99 -11.10 9.72
N LEU A 91 -4.93 -10.92 10.52
CA LEU A 91 -4.05 -9.75 10.50
C LEU A 91 -2.80 -10.00 9.64
N LEU A 92 -2.25 -11.21 9.68
CA LEU A 92 -0.99 -11.56 9.02
C LEU A 92 -1.15 -11.63 7.49
N ASN A 93 -2.20 -12.29 6.99
CA ASN A 93 -2.46 -12.46 5.56
C ASN A 93 -2.58 -11.13 4.79
N PRO A 94 -3.45 -10.18 5.18
CA PRO A 94 -3.56 -8.90 4.47
C PRO A 94 -2.30 -8.05 4.60
N THR A 95 -1.58 -8.14 5.73
CA THR A 95 -0.30 -7.44 5.91
C THR A 95 0.74 -7.96 4.93
N ILE A 96 0.95 -9.28 4.83
CA ILE A 96 1.89 -9.87 3.87
C ILE A 96 1.50 -9.49 2.44
N PHE A 97 0.20 -9.57 2.11
CA PHE A 97 -0.29 -9.20 0.78
C PHE A 97 0.00 -7.73 0.44
N LEU A 98 -0.22 -6.81 1.38
CA LEU A 98 0.11 -5.39 1.23
C LEU A 98 1.60 -5.19 0.89
N PHE A 99 2.50 -5.85 1.63
CA PHE A 99 3.94 -5.75 1.39
C PHE A 99 4.33 -6.30 0.01
N VAL A 100 3.76 -7.43 -0.40
CA VAL A 100 4.03 -8.01 -1.73
C VAL A 100 3.59 -7.07 -2.84
N ILE A 101 2.37 -6.53 -2.77
CA ILE A 101 1.86 -5.59 -3.77
C ILE A 101 2.68 -4.30 -3.81
N ALA A 102 3.08 -3.77 -2.65
CA ALA A 102 3.92 -2.57 -2.59
C ALA A 102 5.28 -2.76 -3.27
N ILE A 103 5.94 -3.90 -3.03
CA ILE A 103 7.22 -4.23 -3.69
C ILE A 103 7.02 -4.35 -5.21
N LEU A 104 5.98 -5.06 -5.64
CA LEU A 104 5.68 -5.24 -7.07
C LEU A 104 5.40 -3.91 -7.77
N ALA A 105 4.67 -3.00 -7.12
CA ALA A 105 4.33 -1.69 -7.67
C ALA A 105 5.58 -0.82 -7.94
N VAL A 106 6.64 -0.98 -7.15
CA VAL A 106 7.89 -0.21 -7.28
C VAL A 106 8.79 -0.68 -8.42
N ILE A 107 8.61 -1.90 -8.89
CA ILE A 107 9.45 -2.46 -9.96
C ILE A 107 9.38 -1.56 -11.21
N TYR A 108 8.18 -1.10 -11.59
CA TYR A 108 8.00 -0.22 -12.76
C TYR A 108 8.75 1.12 -12.63
N PRO A 109 8.53 1.95 -11.58
CA PRO A 109 9.24 3.22 -11.44
C PRO A 109 10.75 3.02 -11.23
N ALA A 110 11.19 1.98 -10.53
CA ALA A 110 12.61 1.66 -10.35
C ALA A 110 13.31 1.41 -11.70
N ILE A 111 12.71 0.58 -12.56
CA ILE A 111 13.23 0.32 -13.92
C ILE A 111 13.24 1.62 -14.75
N LYS A 112 12.17 2.42 -14.65
CA LYS A 112 12.06 3.69 -15.36
C LYS A 112 13.19 4.64 -14.96
N VAL A 113 13.42 4.83 -13.65
CA VAL A 113 14.49 5.68 -13.13
C VAL A 113 15.86 5.17 -13.52
N ALA A 114 16.10 3.86 -13.50
CA ALA A 114 17.37 3.29 -13.94
C ALA A 114 17.70 3.67 -15.41
N LYS A 115 16.68 3.73 -16.27
CA LYS A 115 16.82 4.02 -17.71
C LYS A 115 16.89 5.52 -18.08
N ILE A 116 16.46 6.44 -17.21
CA ILE A 116 16.52 7.89 -17.50
C ILE A 116 17.98 8.35 -17.60
N ARG A 117 18.38 9.03 -18.68
CA ARG A 117 19.74 9.59 -18.81
C ARG A 117 19.76 10.99 -18.20
N ALA A 118 20.81 11.31 -17.44
CA ALA A 118 20.95 12.61 -16.76
C ALA A 118 20.87 13.82 -17.73
N VAL A 119 21.36 13.64 -18.96
CA VAL A 119 21.38 14.67 -20.01
C VAL A 119 19.98 15.08 -20.46
N ASP A 120 19.00 14.15 -20.43
CA ASP A 120 17.62 14.42 -20.83
C ASP A 120 16.84 15.18 -19.74
N ALA A 121 17.26 15.05 -18.48
CA ALA A 121 16.57 15.64 -17.33
C ALA A 121 16.88 17.13 -17.11
N ILE A 122 18.00 17.63 -17.64
CA ILE A 122 18.44 19.03 -17.47
C ILE A 122 17.89 19.93 -18.59
N HIS A 123 17.51 19.38 -19.75
CA HIS A 123 16.94 20.14 -20.86
C HIS A 123 15.46 20.54 -20.67
N TYR A 124 14.79 20.03 -19.63
CA TYR A 124 13.44 20.47 -19.23
C TYR A 124 13.52 21.69 -18.30
N HIS A 125 13.99 22.82 -18.84
CA HIS A 125 13.77 24.14 -18.24
C HIS A 125 12.65 24.84 -19.01
N TYR A 126 11.51 25.03 -18.33
CA TYR A 126 10.49 26.02 -18.66
C TYR A 126 10.10 26.76 -17.38
#